data_AF-A0A2K0SZ35-F1
#
_entry.id   AF-A0A2K0SZ35-F1
#
_cell.length_a   1.000
_cell.length_b   1.000
_cell.length_c   1.000
_cell.angle_alpha   90.00
_cell.angle_beta   90.00
_cell.angle_gamma   90.00
#
_symmetry.space_group_name_H-M   'P 1'
#
loop_
_entity.id
_entity.type
_entity.pdbx_description
1 polymer ?
#
loop_
_entity_poly.entity_id
_entity_poly.type
_entity_poly.pdbx_seq_one_letter_code
_entity_poly.pdbx_strand_id
1 'polypeptide(L)'
;MTANKEVVNSKPRGQKSCLNCKNRKIACDRLMPACSSCKRRKKICSGYDYNLSWPRSGDERRAATANIQHQKYPTDTFAFLNTSSWDVMLYYENFDAKSQSNRIGVWSPPSPARSPKLPRFGTSRSPIYDTEISSAVRLITSRGDLRQDVCGLLRRMSLTDDGVSSLAVRYAMNAISYLYLKQSDEATRHQMHAVAALQGAIDRIGDPRCRAQAIAASLLLSLYEIHSTLGCSLELLEFLSQAIDLTNSRDDPRVPSKRRLHAVYDLESKIRDINQHPCIGIDREDYHVRGSRKRYITIARMYQLAVLIYLDRVVRGSIADSRLSRTSAEEAFVLLRDLGLCERPFIMVMLALQAEGDSDRLLVLSALENAIKERPLSNLASTEHIIRSIWAQQDLQGNEQTDASAMLNTIISSYDIPPSFT
;
A
#
# COMPACT_ATOMS: atom_id res chain seq x y z
N MET A 1 -24.00 -5.65 62.12
CA MET A 1 -23.46 -4.31 61.87
C MET A 1 -22.39 -4.41 60.79
N THR A 2 -22.81 -4.29 59.53
CA THR A 2 -21.95 -4.33 58.35
C THR A 2 -21.31 -2.95 58.16
N ALA A 3 -20.01 -2.85 58.44
CA ALA A 3 -19.26 -1.63 58.23
C ALA A 3 -19.01 -1.42 56.72
N ASN A 4 -19.62 -0.36 56.19
CA ASN A 4 -19.35 0.20 54.87
C ASN A 4 -17.84 0.51 54.74
N LYS A 5 -17.15 -0.20 53.85
CA LYS A 5 -15.84 0.24 53.37
C LYS A 5 -16.05 1.36 52.36
N GLU A 6 -15.87 2.60 52.82
CA GLU A 6 -15.72 3.75 51.96
C GLU A 6 -14.56 3.51 50.97
N VAL A 7 -14.88 3.51 49.67
CA VAL A 7 -13.89 3.49 48.60
C VAL A 7 -13.24 4.87 48.58
N VAL A 8 -12.10 5.00 49.28
CA VAL A 8 -11.26 6.20 49.21
C VAL A 8 -10.69 6.29 47.80
N ASN A 9 -11.26 7.17 47.00
CA ASN A 9 -10.84 7.46 45.63
C ASN A 9 -9.46 8.15 45.66
N SER A 10 -8.39 7.37 45.75
CA SER A 10 -7.03 7.90 45.82
C SER A 10 -6.61 8.46 44.46
N LYS A 11 -6.48 9.78 44.36
CA LYS A 11 -6.01 10.45 43.15
C LYS A 11 -4.65 9.88 42.69
N PRO A 12 -4.45 9.68 41.37
CA PRO A 12 -3.21 9.13 40.84
C PRO A 12 -1.99 9.98 41.22
N ARG A 13 -0.90 9.32 41.60
CA ARG A 13 0.36 9.96 42.03
C ARG A 13 1.51 9.63 41.08
N GLY A 14 2.32 10.64 40.75
CA GLY A 14 3.55 10.46 40.00
C GLY A 14 4.64 9.77 40.83
N GLN A 15 5.49 8.96 40.17
CA GLN A 15 6.61 8.28 40.84
C GLN A 15 7.67 9.26 41.37
N LYS A 16 7.84 10.43 40.72
CA LYS A 16 8.82 11.47 41.06
C LYS A 16 8.13 12.80 41.39
N SER A 17 8.87 13.75 41.95
CA SER A 17 8.40 15.13 42.10
C SER A 17 8.27 15.80 40.72
N CYS A 18 7.29 16.69 40.56
CA CYS A 18 7.13 17.43 39.31
C CYS A 18 8.34 18.32 39.02
N LEU A 19 8.59 18.61 37.74
CA LEU A 19 9.80 19.32 37.31
C LEU A 19 9.95 20.70 37.96
N ASN A 20 8.83 21.41 38.16
CA ASN A 20 8.81 22.73 38.80
C ASN A 20 9.20 22.68 40.27
N CYS A 21 8.67 21.73 41.03
CA CYS A 21 9.03 21.55 42.44
C CYS A 21 10.47 21.06 42.59
N LYS A 22 10.92 20.18 41.68
CA LYS A 22 12.30 19.69 41.64
C LYS A 22 13.31 20.80 41.36
N ASN A 23 13.07 21.63 40.34
CA ASN A 23 13.94 22.77 40.01
C ASN A 23 13.97 23.83 41.11
N ARG A 24 12.83 24.04 41.79
CA ARG A 24 12.71 24.99 42.91
C ARG A 24 13.17 24.40 44.26
N LYS A 25 13.58 23.13 44.30
CA LYS A 25 13.97 22.40 45.52
C LYS A 25 12.93 22.51 46.66
N ILE A 26 11.65 22.37 46.32
CA ILE A 26 10.52 22.38 47.28
C ILE A 26 9.77 21.04 47.30
N ALA A 27 9.08 20.75 48.40
CA ALA A 27 8.29 19.54 48.57
C ALA A 27 7.15 19.43 47.54
N CYS A 28 6.99 18.23 46.97
CA CYS A 28 5.98 17.89 45.99
C CYS A 28 5.15 16.71 46.48
N ASP A 29 3.83 16.88 46.51
CA ASP A 29 2.81 15.89 46.88
C ASP A 29 2.47 14.90 45.75
N ARG A 30 3.07 15.12 44.57
CA ARG A 30 3.02 14.23 43.39
C ARG A 30 1.61 13.95 42.83
N LEU A 31 0.62 14.77 43.15
CA LEU A 31 -0.74 14.61 42.61
C LEU A 31 -0.80 14.89 41.11
N MET A 32 -1.41 13.99 40.35
CA MET A 32 -1.66 14.17 38.92
C MET A 32 -3.01 14.88 38.68
N PRO A 33 -3.14 15.71 37.63
CA PRO A 33 -2.12 16.12 36.66
C PRO A 33 -1.21 17.26 37.15
N ALA A 34 -1.56 17.93 38.26
CA ALA A 34 -0.78 19.04 38.82
C ALA A 34 -0.68 18.93 40.35
N CYS A 35 0.53 19.14 40.86
CA CYS A 35 0.82 19.09 42.29
C CYS A 35 0.17 20.27 43.05
N SER A 36 -0.23 20.08 44.31
CA SER A 36 -0.89 21.14 45.09
C SER A 36 0.01 22.35 45.32
N SER A 37 1.32 22.13 45.45
CA SER A 37 2.33 23.20 45.56
C SER A 37 2.36 24.11 44.31
N CYS A 38 2.19 23.56 43.11
CA CYS A 38 2.09 24.35 41.87
C CYS A 38 0.73 25.04 41.76
N LYS A 39 -0.35 24.34 42.13
CA LYS A 39 -1.72 24.87 42.11
C LYS A 39 -1.89 26.07 43.05
N ARG A 40 -1.40 25.95 44.30
CA ARG A 40 -1.46 27.03 45.31
C ARG A 40 -0.71 28.28 44.87
N ARG A 41 0.39 28.10 44.12
CA ARG A 41 1.23 29.19 43.60
C ARG A 41 0.75 29.73 42.25
N LYS A 42 -0.41 29.28 41.75
CA LYS A 42 -0.98 29.66 40.44
C LYS A 42 0.04 29.56 39.28
N LYS A 43 0.87 28.50 39.28
CA LYS A 43 1.82 28.22 38.19
C LYS A 43 1.43 26.92 37.49
N ILE A 44 1.53 26.92 36.15
CA ILE A 44 1.30 25.74 35.31
C ILE A 44 2.33 24.66 35.71
N CYS A 45 1.87 23.45 36.01
CA CYS A 45 2.73 22.33 36.41
C CYS A 45 3.33 21.67 35.17
N SER A 46 4.65 21.72 35.01
CA SER A 46 5.37 21.17 33.85
C SER A 46 5.47 19.64 33.83
N GLY A 47 4.56 18.94 34.53
CA GLY A 47 4.49 17.49 34.54
C GLY A 47 5.59 16.77 35.34
N TYR A 48 5.64 15.45 35.14
CA TYR A 48 6.40 14.47 35.91
C TYR A 48 7.39 13.66 35.07
N ASP A 49 7.60 14.05 33.81
CA ASP A 49 8.42 13.33 32.83
C ASP A 49 9.93 13.42 33.07
N TYR A 50 10.67 12.58 32.35
CA TYR A 50 12.12 12.51 32.37
C TYR A 50 12.74 13.79 31.81
N ASN A 51 13.61 14.42 32.61
CA ASN A 51 14.40 15.55 32.14
C ASN A 51 15.65 15.04 31.44
N LEU A 52 15.67 15.08 30.11
CA LEU A 52 16.90 14.90 29.34
C LEU A 52 17.72 16.18 29.48
N SER A 53 18.85 16.09 30.19
CA SER A 53 19.80 17.20 30.33
C SER A 53 21.02 16.96 29.44
N TRP A 54 21.31 17.88 28.54
CA TRP A 54 22.55 17.86 27.77
C TRP A 54 23.74 18.26 28.66
N PRO A 55 24.87 17.54 28.62
CA PRO A 55 26.06 17.88 29.40
C PRO A 55 26.53 19.30 29.03
N ARG A 56 26.79 20.14 30.04
CA ARG A 56 27.44 21.43 29.82
C ARG A 56 28.96 21.21 29.68
N SER A 57 29.65 22.16 29.05
CA SER A 57 31.11 22.13 28.96
C SER A 57 31.73 21.98 30.36
N GLY A 58 32.46 20.89 30.59
CA GLY A 58 33.10 20.56 31.87
C GLY A 58 32.33 19.64 32.83
N ASP A 59 31.20 19.06 32.42
CA ASP A 59 30.43 18.14 33.28
C ASP A 59 30.97 16.70 33.24
N GLU A 60 32.06 16.44 33.98
CA GLU A 60 32.79 15.16 34.02
C GLU A 60 31.97 13.96 34.54
N ARG A 61 30.87 14.22 35.26
CA ARG A 61 30.04 13.17 35.86
C ARG A 61 29.06 12.52 34.89
N ARG A 62 28.75 13.14 33.76
CA ARG A 62 27.73 12.68 32.78
C ARG A 62 28.14 12.78 31.32
N ALA A 63 29.27 13.40 31.02
CA ALA A 63 29.88 13.28 29.71
C ALA A 63 30.75 12.02 29.67
N ALA A 64 30.43 11.07 28.78
CA ALA A 64 31.41 10.07 28.38
C ALA A 64 32.46 10.80 27.52
N THR A 65 33.48 11.37 28.17
CA THR A 65 34.63 11.93 27.47
C THR A 65 35.57 10.77 27.14
N ALA A 66 35.64 10.40 25.86
CA ALA A 66 36.69 9.52 25.37
C ALA A 66 38.02 10.28 25.51
N ASN A 67 38.93 9.76 26.33
CA ASN A 67 40.26 10.32 26.46
C ASN A 67 41.07 9.86 25.24
N ILE A 68 40.90 10.56 24.12
CA ILE A 68 41.62 10.30 22.88
C ILE A 68 43.05 10.78 23.12
N GLN A 69 43.91 9.89 23.63
CA GLN A 69 45.34 10.07 23.46
C GLN A 69 45.58 10.14 21.96
N HIS A 70 45.94 11.32 21.46
CA HIS A 70 46.40 11.49 20.10
C HIS A 70 47.73 10.74 19.93
N GLN A 71 47.68 9.41 19.83
CA GLN A 71 48.67 8.71 19.04
C GLN A 71 48.53 9.29 17.64
N LYS A 72 49.58 9.98 17.19
CA LYS A 72 49.71 10.44 15.81
C LYS A 72 49.81 9.20 14.92
N TYR A 73 48.66 8.58 14.64
CA TYR A 73 48.53 7.75 13.46
C TYR A 73 48.70 8.66 12.25
N PRO A 74 49.44 8.25 11.21
CA PRO A 74 49.43 8.96 9.95
C PRO A 74 47.96 9.10 9.54
N THR A 75 47.47 10.33 9.47
CA THR A 75 46.09 10.62 9.13
C THR A 75 45.91 10.36 7.65
N ASP A 76 45.66 9.10 7.28
CA ASP A 76 44.95 8.87 6.04
C ASP A 76 43.52 9.36 6.27
N THR A 77 43.10 10.27 5.42
CA THR A 77 41.88 11.06 5.61
C THR A 77 40.71 10.09 5.50
N PHE A 78 40.12 9.67 6.63
CA PHE A 78 38.86 8.91 6.57
C PHE A 78 37.78 9.84 6.01
N ALA A 79 37.58 9.77 4.70
CA ALA A 79 36.40 10.28 4.07
C ALA A 79 35.21 9.54 4.71
N PHE A 80 34.30 10.28 5.35
CA PHE A 80 32.96 9.75 5.55
C PHE A 80 32.40 9.45 4.17
N LEU A 81 32.47 8.18 3.77
CA LEU A 81 31.85 7.71 2.56
C LEU A 81 30.35 7.89 2.76
N ASN A 82 29.77 8.86 2.05
CA ASN A 82 28.33 9.01 1.91
C ASN A 82 27.81 7.72 1.27
N THR A 83 27.52 6.74 2.12
CA THR A 83 27.14 5.39 1.74
C THR A 83 25.67 5.25 2.03
N SER A 84 24.88 5.29 0.97
CA SER A 84 23.48 4.94 0.99
C SER A 84 23.32 3.43 1.12
N SER A 85 22.10 2.97 1.41
CA SER A 85 21.78 1.54 1.39
C SER A 85 22.10 0.88 0.05
N TRP A 86 22.13 1.66 -1.04
CA TRP A 86 22.54 1.21 -2.37
C TRP A 86 24.03 0.85 -2.45
N ASP A 87 24.89 1.66 -1.82
CA ASP A 87 26.34 1.46 -1.85
C ASP A 87 26.76 0.23 -1.03
N VAL A 88 26.09 0.01 0.11
CA VAL A 88 26.27 -1.20 0.93
C VAL A 88 25.84 -2.46 0.18
N MET A 89 24.84 -2.34 -0.68
CA MET A 89 24.26 -3.44 -1.44
C MET A 89 25.13 -3.84 -2.63
N LEU A 90 25.65 -2.86 -3.39
CA LEU A 90 26.66 -3.08 -4.43
C LEU A 90 27.91 -3.79 -3.90
N TYR A 91 28.29 -3.52 -2.65
CA TYR A 91 29.39 -4.24 -2.00
C TYR A 91 29.08 -5.73 -1.85
N TYR A 92 27.88 -6.11 -1.39
CA TYR A 92 27.50 -7.51 -1.23
C TYR A 92 27.32 -8.24 -2.56
N GLU A 93 26.72 -7.60 -3.57
CA GLU A 93 26.57 -8.18 -4.91
C GLU A 93 27.93 -8.46 -5.57
N ASN A 94 28.90 -7.57 -5.41
CA ASN A 94 30.26 -7.76 -5.92
C ASN A 94 31.11 -8.73 -5.06
N PHE A 95 30.70 -8.98 -3.82
CA PHE A 95 31.38 -9.94 -2.95
C PHE A 95 31.01 -11.37 -3.34
N ASP A 96 29.73 -11.63 -3.66
CA ASP A 96 29.27 -12.95 -4.12
C ASP A 96 29.77 -13.28 -5.54
N ALA A 97 30.03 -12.28 -6.39
CA ALA A 97 30.60 -12.46 -7.73
C ALA A 97 32.11 -12.78 -7.75
N LYS A 98 32.83 -12.64 -6.64
CA LYS A 98 34.31 -12.79 -6.57
C LYS A 98 34.82 -14.23 -6.40
N SER A 99 34.01 -15.24 -6.71
CA SER A 99 34.51 -16.62 -6.81
C SER A 99 35.29 -16.91 -8.11
N GLN A 100 35.46 -15.95 -9.03
CA GLN A 100 36.12 -16.21 -10.34
C GLN A 100 37.13 -15.16 -10.85
N SER A 101 37.67 -14.23 -10.04
CA SER A 101 38.74 -13.35 -10.54
C SER A 101 39.88 -13.14 -9.55
N ASN A 102 40.89 -14.00 -9.66
CA ASN A 102 42.23 -13.74 -9.15
C ASN A 102 42.88 -12.68 -10.04
N ARG A 103 42.82 -11.41 -9.61
CA ARG A 103 43.84 -10.36 -9.83
C ARG A 103 43.19 -9.01 -9.51
N ILE A 104 43.43 -8.54 -8.30
CA ILE A 104 43.62 -7.14 -7.88
C ILE A 104 43.59 -7.19 -6.35
N GLY A 105 44.75 -6.97 -5.74
CA GLY A 105 44.92 -6.93 -4.29
C GLY A 105 44.28 -5.67 -3.71
N VAL A 106 42.95 -5.64 -3.65
CA VAL A 106 42.22 -4.70 -2.78
C VAL A 106 42.28 -5.29 -1.38
N TRP A 107 42.86 -4.53 -0.46
CA TRP A 107 42.88 -4.84 0.97
C TRP A 107 41.44 -5.12 1.42
N SER A 108 41.11 -6.40 1.54
CA SER A 108 39.82 -6.84 2.02
C SER A 108 39.95 -6.86 3.54
N PRO A 109 39.24 -6.00 4.29
CA PRO A 109 39.27 -6.08 5.74
C PRO A 109 38.89 -7.51 6.15
N PRO A 110 39.50 -8.08 7.21
CA PRO A 110 39.15 -9.41 7.67
C PRO A 110 37.63 -9.43 7.90
N SER A 111 36.96 -10.30 7.15
CA SER A 111 35.51 -10.49 7.22
C SER A 111 35.11 -10.47 8.69
N PRO A 112 34.31 -9.51 9.19
CA PRO A 112 33.78 -9.62 10.54
C PRO A 112 33.09 -10.98 10.58
N ALA A 113 33.59 -11.85 11.46
CA ALA A 113 33.21 -13.24 11.52
C ALA A 113 31.67 -13.32 11.52
N ARG A 114 31.12 -13.75 10.38
CA ARG A 114 29.70 -14.06 10.18
C ARG A 114 28.79 -12.97 10.75
N SER A 115 28.63 -11.86 10.02
CA SER A 115 27.44 -11.00 10.21
C SER A 115 26.22 -11.92 10.34
N PRO A 116 25.36 -11.74 11.37
CA PRO A 116 24.17 -12.57 11.50
C PRO A 116 23.44 -12.54 10.15
N LYS A 117 22.99 -13.69 9.66
CA LYS A 117 22.14 -13.76 8.46
C LYS A 117 20.88 -12.98 8.79
N LEU A 118 20.93 -11.67 8.56
CA LEU A 118 19.79 -10.80 8.83
C LEU A 118 18.66 -11.32 7.95
N PRO A 119 17.44 -11.45 8.51
CA PRO A 119 16.23 -11.55 7.72
C PRO A 119 16.28 -10.60 6.52
N ARG A 120 16.24 -11.15 5.30
CA ARG A 120 16.21 -10.39 4.05
C ARG A 120 14.97 -10.78 3.25
N PHE A 121 14.51 -9.84 2.44
CA PHE A 121 13.46 -10.08 1.46
C PHE A 121 14.08 -10.58 0.15
N GLY A 122 13.28 -11.32 -0.60
CA GLY A 122 13.71 -12.01 -1.79
C GLY A 122 14.65 -13.20 -1.57
N THR A 123 15.22 -13.70 -2.66
CA THR A 123 16.20 -14.78 -2.66
C THR A 123 17.59 -14.26 -2.99
N SER A 124 18.63 -15.05 -2.76
CA SER A 124 20.00 -14.70 -3.17
C SER A 124 20.15 -14.54 -4.69
N ARG A 125 19.28 -15.16 -5.49
CA ARG A 125 19.28 -15.05 -6.96
C ARG A 125 18.44 -13.87 -7.47
N SER A 126 17.45 -13.46 -6.69
CA SER A 126 16.51 -12.40 -7.02
C SER A 126 16.24 -11.54 -5.77
N PRO A 127 17.16 -10.65 -5.37
CA PRO A 127 16.93 -9.79 -4.22
C PRO A 127 15.74 -8.86 -4.48
N ILE A 128 14.96 -8.56 -3.44
CA ILE A 128 13.90 -7.54 -3.51
C ILE A 128 14.37 -6.35 -2.68
N TYR A 129 14.39 -5.18 -3.31
CA TYR A 129 14.85 -3.95 -2.69
C TYR A 129 13.73 -3.27 -1.89
N ASP A 130 14.12 -2.47 -0.88
CA ASP A 130 13.20 -1.81 0.05
C ASP A 130 12.16 -0.92 -0.67
N THR A 131 12.56 -0.29 -1.78
CA THR A 131 11.67 0.53 -2.62
C THR A 131 10.57 -0.31 -3.26
N GLU A 132 10.90 -1.48 -3.78
CA GLU A 132 10.00 -2.38 -4.51
C GLU A 132 8.96 -3.01 -3.56
N ILE A 133 9.40 -3.41 -2.36
CA ILE A 133 8.51 -3.89 -1.29
C ILE A 133 7.54 -2.80 -0.90
N SER A 134 8.04 -1.58 -0.72
CA SER A 134 7.20 -0.47 -0.32
C SER A 134 6.18 -0.13 -1.39
N SER A 135 6.55 -0.13 -2.67
CA SER A 135 5.61 0.11 -3.78
C SER A 135 4.53 -0.98 -3.86
N ALA A 136 4.92 -2.26 -3.82
CA ALA A 136 3.99 -3.37 -3.92
C ALA A 136 3.00 -3.43 -2.74
N VAL A 137 3.48 -3.23 -1.51
CA VAL A 137 2.64 -3.25 -0.30
C VAL A 137 1.83 -1.96 -0.14
N ARG A 138 2.29 -0.83 -0.69
CA ARG A 138 1.49 0.40 -0.75
C ARG A 138 0.26 0.24 -1.63
N LEU A 139 0.34 -0.53 -2.72
CA LEU A 139 -0.78 -0.72 -3.64
C LEU A 139 -1.97 -1.46 -3.01
N ILE A 140 -1.70 -2.24 -1.96
CA ILE A 140 -2.70 -3.05 -1.26
C ILE A 140 -3.14 -2.46 0.09
N THR A 141 -2.58 -1.33 0.52
CA THR A 141 -2.91 -0.68 1.81
C THR A 141 -3.68 0.63 1.60
N SER A 142 -4.73 0.84 2.41
CA SER A 142 -5.68 1.97 2.31
C SER A 142 -5.01 3.34 2.42
N ARG A 143 -5.53 4.34 1.69
CA ARG A 143 -5.01 5.71 1.53
C ARG A 143 -4.69 6.44 2.88
N GLY A 144 -3.64 7.27 2.90
CA GLY A 144 -3.28 8.18 4.02
C GLY A 144 -2.00 7.82 4.79
N ASP A 145 -1.74 8.52 5.91
CA ASP A 145 -0.60 8.29 6.82
C ASP A 145 -0.51 6.84 7.30
N LEU A 146 -1.67 6.18 7.40
CA LEU A 146 -1.80 4.77 7.76
C LEU A 146 -1.05 3.83 6.79
N ARG A 147 -0.84 4.19 5.51
CA ARG A 147 -0.09 3.37 4.54
C ARG A 147 1.35 3.14 4.99
N GLN A 148 2.00 4.21 5.44
CA GLN A 148 3.42 4.17 5.82
C GLN A 148 3.59 3.42 7.14
N ASP A 149 2.62 3.58 8.05
CA ASP A 149 2.56 2.85 9.30
C ASP A 149 2.34 1.35 9.12
N VAL A 150 1.43 0.95 8.21
CA VAL A 150 1.13 -0.45 7.92
C VAL A 150 2.30 -1.14 7.24
N CYS A 151 2.89 -0.54 6.20
CA CYS A 151 4.09 -1.10 5.54
C CYS A 151 5.24 -1.27 6.55
N GLY A 152 5.48 -0.27 7.40
CA GLY A 152 6.49 -0.33 8.46
C GLY A 152 6.20 -1.41 9.50
N LEU A 153 4.93 -1.58 9.89
CA LEU A 153 4.49 -2.62 10.82
C LEU A 153 4.68 -4.02 10.24
N LEU A 154 4.21 -4.26 9.01
CA LEU A 154 4.37 -5.55 8.31
C LEU A 154 5.83 -5.92 8.16
N ARG A 155 6.69 -4.94 7.86
CA ARG A 155 8.15 -5.13 7.81
C ARG A 155 8.72 -5.55 9.16
N ARG A 156 8.31 -4.89 10.26
CA ARG A 156 8.76 -5.31 11.60
C ARG A 156 8.29 -6.73 11.90
N MET A 157 7.04 -7.05 11.58
CA MET A 157 6.44 -8.37 11.80
C MET A 157 7.15 -9.49 11.02
N SER A 158 7.62 -9.24 9.80
CA SER A 158 8.30 -10.26 8.97
C SER A 158 9.78 -10.45 9.29
N LEU A 159 10.44 -9.41 9.82
CA LEU A 159 11.88 -9.41 10.12
C LEU A 159 12.20 -9.62 11.60
N THR A 160 11.21 -9.88 12.46
CA THR A 160 11.49 -9.98 13.90
C THR A 160 12.33 -11.21 14.27
N ASP A 161 12.05 -12.36 13.65
CA ASP A 161 12.77 -13.63 13.84
C ASP A 161 12.54 -14.55 12.62
N ASP A 162 13.15 -15.73 12.63
CA ASP A 162 12.92 -16.80 11.63
C ASP A 162 11.89 -17.85 12.12
N GLY A 163 10.99 -17.46 13.03
CA GLY A 163 9.85 -18.27 13.43
C GLY A 163 8.82 -18.42 12.30
N VAL A 164 8.03 -19.49 12.33
CA VAL A 164 7.03 -19.82 11.29
C VAL A 164 6.04 -18.68 11.01
N SER A 165 5.59 -17.96 12.05
CA SER A 165 4.69 -16.81 11.89
C SER A 165 5.35 -15.61 11.22
N SER A 166 6.60 -15.29 11.58
CA SER A 166 7.39 -14.23 10.94
C SER A 166 7.70 -14.56 9.47
N LEU A 167 8.04 -15.82 9.20
CA LEU A 167 8.29 -16.34 7.85
C LEU A 167 7.02 -16.30 6.98
N ALA A 168 5.85 -16.62 7.53
CA ALA A 168 4.59 -16.53 6.81
C ALA A 168 4.35 -15.10 6.27
N VAL A 169 4.56 -14.08 7.12
CA VAL A 169 4.45 -12.67 6.70
C VAL A 169 5.53 -12.34 5.65
N ARG A 170 6.79 -12.78 5.86
CA ARG A 170 7.90 -12.49 4.94
C ARG A 170 7.67 -13.08 3.55
N TYR A 171 7.24 -14.33 3.49
CA TYR A 171 6.93 -15.00 2.23
C TYR A 171 5.72 -14.39 1.53
N ALA A 172 4.68 -13.99 2.28
CA ALA A 172 3.53 -13.30 1.69
C ALA A 172 3.92 -11.92 1.12
N MET A 173 4.76 -11.15 1.82
CA MET A 173 5.30 -9.89 1.31
C MET A 173 6.17 -10.12 0.05
N ASN A 174 7.07 -11.10 0.06
CA ASN A 174 7.86 -11.47 -1.12
C ASN A 174 6.96 -11.85 -2.30
N ALA A 175 5.91 -12.64 -2.08
CA ALA A 175 4.99 -13.07 -3.14
C ALA A 175 4.34 -11.86 -3.85
N ILE A 176 3.87 -10.89 -3.07
CA ILE A 176 3.29 -9.64 -3.60
C ILE A 176 4.36 -8.80 -4.32
N SER A 177 5.56 -8.69 -3.75
CA SER A 177 6.65 -7.93 -4.37
C SER A 177 7.12 -8.56 -5.69
N TYR A 178 7.26 -9.88 -5.77
CA TYR A 178 7.59 -10.55 -7.02
C TYR A 178 6.48 -10.46 -8.06
N LEU A 179 5.22 -10.46 -7.63
CA LEU A 179 4.08 -10.20 -8.51
C LEU A 179 4.16 -8.79 -9.10
N TYR A 180 4.53 -7.78 -8.29
CA TYR A 180 4.82 -6.43 -8.78
C TYR A 180 6.01 -6.37 -9.75
N LEU A 181 7.08 -7.09 -9.46
CA LEU A 181 8.27 -7.17 -10.30
C LEU A 181 8.10 -8.06 -11.54
N LYS A 182 6.88 -8.57 -11.81
CA LYS A 182 6.57 -9.46 -12.94
C LYS A 182 7.32 -10.79 -12.94
N GLN A 183 7.78 -11.24 -11.77
CA GLN A 183 8.46 -12.53 -11.63
C GLN A 183 7.45 -13.58 -11.18
N SER A 184 6.69 -14.11 -12.13
CA SER A 184 5.52 -14.95 -11.88
C SER A 184 5.83 -16.24 -11.11
N ASP A 185 6.88 -16.93 -11.52
CA ASP A 185 7.32 -18.18 -10.89
C ASP A 185 7.83 -17.94 -9.47
N GLU A 186 8.54 -16.82 -9.28
CA GLU A 186 9.04 -16.46 -7.96
C GLU A 186 7.89 -16.14 -7.01
N ALA A 187 6.89 -15.41 -7.47
CA ALA A 187 5.73 -15.03 -6.69
C ALA A 187 4.88 -16.24 -6.26
N THR A 188 4.55 -17.15 -7.17
CA THR A 188 3.76 -18.37 -6.84
C THR A 188 4.49 -19.27 -5.85
N ARG A 189 5.79 -19.47 -6.02
CA ARG A 189 6.59 -20.27 -5.08
C ARG A 189 6.62 -19.62 -3.70
N HIS A 190 6.75 -18.29 -3.60
CA HIS A 190 6.66 -17.59 -2.32
C HIS A 190 5.25 -17.64 -1.71
N GLN A 191 4.19 -17.62 -2.52
CA GLN A 191 2.81 -17.85 -2.05
C GLN A 191 2.69 -19.25 -1.44
N MET A 192 3.18 -20.30 -2.10
CA MET A 192 3.16 -21.66 -1.56
C MET A 192 3.93 -21.76 -0.22
N HIS A 193 5.11 -21.15 -0.13
CA HIS A 193 5.86 -21.08 1.11
C HIS A 193 5.13 -20.31 2.22
N ALA A 194 4.44 -19.22 1.88
CA ALA A 194 3.64 -18.45 2.82
C ALA A 194 2.46 -19.26 3.36
N VAL A 195 1.74 -20.00 2.52
CA VAL A 195 0.63 -20.88 2.93
C VAL A 195 1.12 -21.98 3.86
N ALA A 196 2.22 -22.66 3.50
CA ALA A 196 2.79 -23.72 4.35
C ALA A 196 3.26 -23.18 5.71
N ALA A 197 3.93 -22.02 5.73
CA ALA A 197 4.36 -21.37 6.96
C ALA A 197 3.17 -20.89 7.81
N LEU A 198 2.10 -20.41 7.18
CA LEU A 198 0.87 -19.97 7.84
C LEU A 198 0.13 -21.15 8.49
N GLN A 199 -0.01 -22.28 7.78
CA GLN A 199 -0.58 -23.50 8.35
C GLN A 199 0.19 -23.94 9.60
N GLY A 200 1.53 -24.02 9.49
CA GLY A 200 2.38 -24.33 10.64
C GLY A 200 2.34 -23.29 11.76
N ALA A 201 2.04 -22.03 11.45
CA ALA A 201 1.82 -20.99 12.44
C ALA A 201 0.48 -21.17 13.17
N ILE A 202 -0.61 -21.48 12.44
CA ILE A 202 -1.97 -21.68 12.97
C ILE A 202 -1.98 -22.84 13.99
N ASP A 203 -1.32 -23.95 13.67
CA ASP A 203 -1.23 -25.12 14.55
C ASP A 203 -0.50 -24.83 15.87
N ARG A 204 0.29 -23.76 15.93
CA ARG A 204 1.18 -23.41 17.06
C ARG A 204 0.83 -22.07 17.70
N ILE A 205 -0.40 -21.56 17.49
CA ILE A 205 -0.85 -20.28 18.01
C ILE A 205 -0.91 -20.30 19.55
N GLY A 206 0.15 -19.79 20.20
CA GLY A 206 0.20 -19.56 21.65
C GLY A 206 0.29 -18.08 22.03
N ASP A 207 1.16 -17.33 21.37
CA ASP A 207 1.51 -15.94 21.71
C ASP A 207 0.63 -14.92 20.92
N PRO A 208 0.09 -13.85 21.56
CA PRO A 208 -0.56 -12.75 20.86
C PRO A 208 0.25 -12.18 19.69
N ARG A 209 1.57 -12.20 19.75
CA ARG A 209 2.44 -11.76 18.64
C ARG A 209 2.33 -12.66 17.42
N CYS A 210 2.41 -13.98 17.61
CA CYS A 210 2.26 -14.96 16.54
C CYS A 210 0.85 -14.90 15.91
N ARG A 211 -0.18 -14.62 16.72
CA ARG A 211 -1.55 -14.38 16.23
C ARG A 211 -1.61 -13.19 15.28
N ALA A 212 -1.05 -12.05 15.69
CA ALA A 212 -1.03 -10.86 14.83
C ALA A 212 -0.30 -11.12 13.51
N GLN A 213 0.83 -11.84 13.54
CA GLN A 213 1.58 -12.24 12.34
C GLN A 213 0.80 -13.20 11.44
N ALA A 214 0.11 -14.19 12.00
CA ALA A 214 -0.74 -15.10 11.23
C ALA A 214 -1.91 -14.35 10.56
N ILE A 215 -2.54 -13.41 11.27
CA ILE A 215 -3.59 -12.55 10.70
C ILE A 215 -3.02 -11.69 9.56
N ALA A 216 -1.86 -11.05 9.77
CA ALA A 216 -1.21 -10.25 8.73
C ALA A 216 -0.85 -11.07 7.49
N ALA A 217 -0.28 -12.27 7.67
CA ALA A 217 0.04 -13.17 6.57
C ALA A 217 -1.21 -13.63 5.81
N SER A 218 -2.30 -13.94 6.52
CA SER A 218 -3.60 -14.30 5.93
C SER A 218 -4.17 -13.16 5.09
N LEU A 219 -4.14 -11.93 5.62
CA LEU A 219 -4.57 -10.74 4.89
C LEU A 219 -3.70 -10.51 3.64
N LEU A 220 -2.38 -10.61 3.75
CA LEU A 220 -1.48 -10.46 2.61
C LEU A 220 -1.71 -11.53 1.54
N LEU A 221 -1.99 -12.78 1.92
CA LEU A 221 -2.34 -13.84 0.98
C LEU A 221 -3.69 -13.58 0.30
N SER A 222 -4.70 -13.12 1.05
CA SER A 222 -5.98 -12.72 0.44
C SER A 222 -5.79 -11.56 -0.55
N LEU A 223 -4.90 -10.62 -0.25
CA LEU A 223 -4.57 -9.49 -1.13
C LEU A 223 -3.79 -9.96 -2.37
N TYR A 224 -2.90 -10.94 -2.23
CA TYR A 224 -2.22 -11.59 -3.36
C TYR A 224 -3.25 -12.23 -4.30
N GLU A 225 -4.23 -12.95 -3.76
CA GLU A 225 -5.29 -13.58 -4.55
C GLU A 225 -6.22 -12.55 -5.22
N ILE A 226 -6.64 -11.51 -4.49
CA ILE A 226 -7.42 -10.39 -5.06
C ILE A 226 -6.63 -9.74 -6.20
N HIS A 227 -5.33 -9.52 -6.03
CA HIS A 227 -4.51 -8.92 -7.06
C HIS A 227 -4.27 -9.83 -8.27
N SER A 228 -4.11 -11.13 -8.05
CA SER A 228 -4.06 -12.12 -9.13
C SER A 228 -5.38 -12.17 -9.92
N THR A 229 -6.50 -11.91 -9.25
CA THR A 229 -7.84 -11.99 -9.84
C THR A 229 -8.36 -10.67 -10.39
N LEU A 230 -7.69 -9.54 -10.19
CA LEU A 230 -8.11 -8.20 -10.67
C LEU A 230 -8.16 -8.07 -12.21
N GLY A 231 -7.49 -8.94 -12.95
CA GLY A 231 -7.62 -9.02 -14.41
C GLY A 231 -6.93 -7.89 -15.20
N CYS A 232 -6.13 -7.03 -14.56
CA CYS A 232 -5.29 -6.02 -15.21
C CYS A 232 -3.91 -5.94 -14.55
N SER A 233 -2.94 -5.28 -15.20
CA SER A 233 -1.58 -5.18 -14.65
C SER A 233 -1.48 -4.22 -13.45
N LEU A 234 -0.50 -4.46 -12.57
CA LEU A 234 -0.30 -3.63 -11.37
C LEU A 234 0.07 -2.17 -11.70
N GLU A 235 0.78 -1.93 -12.81
CA GLU A 235 1.10 -0.56 -13.22
C GLU A 235 -0.16 0.19 -13.68
N LEU A 236 -1.16 -0.51 -14.25
CA LEU A 236 -2.43 0.12 -14.56
C LEU A 236 -3.16 0.55 -13.29
N LEU A 237 -3.10 -0.24 -12.22
CA LEU A 237 -3.66 0.13 -10.92
C LEU A 237 -2.91 1.31 -10.29
N GLU A 238 -1.59 1.38 -10.44
CA GLU A 238 -0.80 2.56 -10.05
C GLU A 238 -1.27 3.82 -10.80
N PHE A 239 -1.50 3.70 -12.11
CA PHE A 239 -2.00 4.81 -12.91
C PHE A 239 -3.43 5.19 -12.54
N LEU A 240 -4.29 4.23 -12.26
CA LEU A 240 -5.65 4.48 -11.75
C LEU A 240 -5.60 5.20 -10.39
N SER A 241 -4.72 4.79 -9.47
CA SER A 241 -4.51 5.49 -8.20
C SER A 241 -4.09 6.94 -8.42
N GLN A 242 -3.16 7.20 -9.34
CA GLN A 242 -2.73 8.56 -9.70
C GLN A 242 -3.89 9.36 -10.32
N ALA A 243 -4.71 8.74 -11.16
CA ALA A 243 -5.90 9.36 -11.75
C ALA A 243 -6.92 9.78 -10.68
N ILE A 244 -7.14 8.93 -9.66
CA ILE A 244 -8.00 9.24 -8.51
C ILE A 244 -7.44 10.41 -7.68
N ASP A 245 -6.12 10.45 -7.45
CA ASP A 245 -5.45 11.59 -6.78
C ASP A 245 -5.65 12.91 -7.56
N LEU A 246 -5.58 12.85 -8.89
CA LEU A 246 -5.82 14.01 -9.77
C LEU A 246 -7.30 14.45 -9.80
N THR A 247 -8.23 13.53 -9.53
CA THR A 247 -9.66 13.86 -9.42
C THR A 247 -9.93 14.68 -8.16
N ASN A 248 -9.36 14.27 -7.03
CA ASN A 248 -9.56 14.96 -5.74
C ASN A 248 -8.93 16.36 -5.70
N SER A 249 -7.91 16.62 -6.52
CA SER A 249 -7.25 17.93 -6.63
C SER A 249 -7.87 18.84 -7.67
N ARG A 250 -8.97 18.44 -8.32
CA ARG A 250 -9.62 19.22 -9.39
C ARG A 250 -10.11 20.58 -8.93
N ASP A 251 -10.61 20.66 -7.70
CA ASP A 251 -11.17 21.89 -7.11
C ASP A 251 -10.21 22.57 -6.11
N ASP A 252 -8.96 22.10 -5.99
CA ASP A 252 -7.99 22.69 -5.06
C ASP A 252 -7.37 23.98 -5.64
N PRO A 253 -7.65 25.17 -5.06
CA PRO A 253 -7.08 26.43 -5.52
C PRO A 253 -5.56 26.50 -5.38
N ARG A 254 -4.93 25.60 -4.62
CA ARG A 254 -3.48 25.54 -4.41
C ARG A 254 -2.72 24.83 -5.53
N VAL A 255 -3.40 24.04 -6.37
CA VAL A 255 -2.77 23.30 -7.47
C VAL A 255 -2.97 24.06 -8.78
N PRO A 256 -1.89 24.55 -9.44
CA PRO A 256 -2.03 25.26 -10.71
C PRO A 256 -2.67 24.34 -11.77
N SER A 257 -3.74 24.82 -12.41
CA SER A 257 -4.48 24.09 -13.45
C SER A 257 -3.56 23.53 -14.54
N LYS A 258 -2.52 24.28 -14.92
CA LYS A 258 -1.50 23.88 -15.90
C LYS A 258 -0.71 22.65 -15.44
N ARG A 259 -0.27 22.58 -14.18
CA ARG A 259 0.51 21.43 -13.64
C ARG A 259 -0.34 20.17 -13.59
N ARG A 260 -1.60 20.30 -13.16
CA ARG A 260 -2.58 19.19 -13.16
C ARG A 260 -2.80 18.66 -14.58
N LEU A 261 -2.99 19.55 -15.55
CA LEU A 261 -3.21 19.17 -16.94
C LEU A 261 -2.01 18.45 -17.56
N HIS A 262 -0.77 18.88 -17.27
CA HIS A 262 0.43 18.16 -17.70
C HIS A 262 0.47 16.74 -17.11
N ALA A 263 0.20 16.60 -15.81
CA ALA A 263 0.15 15.29 -15.16
C ALA A 263 -0.92 14.37 -15.78
N VAL A 264 -2.08 14.92 -16.18
CA VAL A 264 -3.13 14.17 -16.90
C VAL A 264 -2.63 13.69 -18.26
N TYR A 265 -1.96 14.53 -19.06
CA TYR A 265 -1.42 14.13 -20.36
C TYR A 265 -0.28 13.10 -20.23
N ASP A 266 0.62 13.28 -19.27
CA ASP A 266 1.68 12.31 -18.98
C ASP A 266 1.09 10.95 -18.60
N LEU A 267 0.02 10.96 -17.80
CA LEU A 267 -0.68 9.75 -17.39
C LEU A 267 -1.42 9.08 -18.56
N GLU A 268 -2.06 9.87 -19.43
CA GLU A 268 -2.68 9.37 -20.66
C GLU A 268 -1.67 8.63 -21.54
N SER A 269 -0.49 9.21 -21.78
CA SER A 269 0.56 8.56 -22.58
C SER A 269 1.00 7.25 -21.94
N LYS A 270 1.27 7.26 -20.64
CA LYS A 270 1.67 6.04 -19.90
C LYS A 270 0.61 4.95 -19.96
N ILE A 271 -0.67 5.29 -19.85
CA ILE A 271 -1.77 4.32 -19.95
C ILE A 271 -1.93 3.82 -21.37
N ARG A 272 -1.67 4.63 -22.41
CA ARG A 272 -1.74 4.18 -23.81
C ARG A 272 -0.61 3.19 -24.13
N ASP A 273 0.60 3.49 -23.66
CA ASP A 273 1.82 2.74 -23.99
C ASP A 273 2.07 1.55 -23.04
N ILE A 274 1.19 1.33 -22.06
CA ILE A 274 1.31 0.20 -21.14
C ILE A 274 1.10 -1.12 -21.89
N ASN A 275 2.04 -2.04 -21.69
CA ASN A 275 1.86 -3.43 -22.09
C ASN A 275 1.04 -4.14 -21.01
N GLN A 276 -0.25 -4.35 -21.28
CA GLN A 276 -1.12 -5.14 -20.39
C GLN A 276 -0.66 -6.59 -20.36
N HIS A 277 -0.27 -7.05 -19.16
CA HIS A 277 -0.01 -8.46 -18.89
C HIS A 277 -1.04 -8.90 -17.84
N PRO A 278 -1.75 -10.01 -18.03
CA PRO A 278 -2.63 -10.53 -17.00
C PRO A 278 -1.81 -10.91 -15.76
N CYS A 279 -2.34 -10.64 -14.56
CA CYS A 279 -1.72 -11.09 -13.32
C CYS A 279 -1.64 -12.63 -13.25
N ILE A 280 -0.64 -13.11 -12.51
CA ILE A 280 -0.18 -14.50 -12.38
C ILE A 280 -1.31 -15.52 -12.15
N GLY A 281 -1.12 -16.72 -12.74
CA GLY A 281 -1.89 -17.94 -12.46
C GLY A 281 -2.30 -18.74 -13.70
N ILE A 282 -2.10 -18.16 -14.89
CA ILE A 282 -2.76 -18.61 -16.14
C ILE A 282 -1.91 -19.59 -16.98
N ASP A 283 -0.62 -19.76 -16.67
CA ASP A 283 0.27 -20.66 -17.42
C ASP A 283 0.29 -22.11 -16.89
N ARG A 284 -0.46 -22.44 -15.82
CA ARG A 284 -0.70 -23.86 -15.47
C ARG A 284 -1.96 -24.35 -16.18
N GLU A 285 -1.76 -25.16 -17.22
CA GLU A 285 -2.83 -25.79 -18.01
C GLU A 285 -3.87 -26.53 -17.15
N ASP A 286 -3.52 -26.92 -15.92
CA ASP A 286 -4.33 -27.79 -15.05
C ASP A 286 -5.62 -27.15 -14.49
N TYR A 287 -5.75 -25.81 -14.51
CA TYR A 287 -6.93 -25.10 -13.95
C TYR A 287 -7.80 -24.41 -15.01
N HIS A 288 -7.54 -24.62 -16.30
CA HIS A 288 -8.13 -23.79 -17.35
C HIS A 288 -8.98 -24.59 -18.34
N VAL A 289 -10.28 -24.27 -18.37
CA VAL A 289 -11.11 -24.55 -19.55
C VAL A 289 -10.49 -23.81 -20.73
N ARG A 290 -10.19 -24.53 -21.81
CA ARG A 290 -9.64 -24.03 -23.07
C ARG A 290 -10.36 -22.71 -23.47
N GLY A 291 -9.67 -21.57 -23.43
CA GLY A 291 -10.24 -20.24 -23.72
C GLY A 291 -10.02 -19.15 -22.65
N SER A 292 -9.61 -19.52 -21.44
CA SER A 292 -9.40 -18.59 -20.32
C SER A 292 -8.32 -17.52 -20.56
N ARG A 293 -7.16 -17.86 -21.13
CA ARG A 293 -6.07 -16.89 -21.40
C ARG A 293 -6.50 -15.76 -22.32
N LYS A 294 -7.23 -16.08 -23.40
CA LYS A 294 -7.76 -15.06 -24.32
C LYS A 294 -8.73 -14.15 -23.57
N ARG A 295 -9.65 -14.72 -22.77
CA ARG A 295 -10.57 -13.97 -21.89
C ARG A 295 -9.83 -13.01 -20.96
N TYR A 296 -8.75 -13.43 -20.30
CA TYR A 296 -7.98 -12.55 -19.42
C TYR A 296 -7.26 -11.42 -20.16
N ILE A 297 -6.67 -11.69 -21.33
CA ILE A 297 -6.03 -10.65 -22.15
C ILE A 297 -7.08 -9.64 -22.63
N THR A 298 -8.24 -10.11 -23.06
CA THR A 298 -9.38 -9.26 -23.42
C THR A 298 -9.82 -8.39 -22.24
N ILE A 299 -9.99 -8.96 -21.04
CA ILE A 299 -10.35 -8.21 -19.82
C ILE A 299 -9.29 -7.17 -19.47
N ALA A 300 -8.00 -7.51 -19.55
CA ALA A 300 -6.91 -6.58 -19.26
C ALA A 300 -6.91 -5.38 -20.23
N ARG A 301 -7.17 -5.64 -21.51
CA ARG A 301 -7.34 -4.58 -22.53
C ARG A 301 -8.57 -3.73 -22.24
N MET A 302 -9.70 -4.34 -21.87
CA MET A 302 -10.91 -3.60 -21.50
C MET A 302 -10.71 -2.73 -20.25
N TYR A 303 -9.92 -3.20 -19.27
CA TYR A 303 -9.53 -2.37 -18.12
C TYR A 303 -8.72 -1.15 -18.55
N GLN A 304 -7.74 -1.32 -19.43
CA GLN A 304 -6.97 -0.20 -19.97
C GLN A 304 -7.87 0.85 -20.64
N LEU A 305 -8.82 0.41 -21.47
CA LEU A 305 -9.79 1.29 -22.14
C LEU A 305 -10.72 1.98 -21.12
N ALA A 306 -11.19 1.25 -20.10
CA ALA A 306 -12.00 1.82 -19.03
C ALA A 306 -11.25 2.90 -18.23
N VAL A 307 -9.94 2.71 -17.96
CA VAL A 307 -9.12 3.73 -17.29
C VAL A 307 -8.91 4.97 -18.18
N LEU A 308 -8.80 4.81 -19.50
CA LEU A 308 -8.75 5.95 -20.43
C LEU A 308 -10.08 6.73 -20.45
N ILE A 309 -11.22 6.03 -20.45
CA ILE A 309 -12.55 6.66 -20.33
C ILE A 309 -12.65 7.41 -19.00
N TYR A 310 -12.24 6.80 -17.89
CA TYR A 310 -12.21 7.44 -16.57
C TYR A 310 -11.33 8.70 -16.57
N LEU A 311 -10.10 8.61 -17.11
CA LEU A 311 -9.17 9.73 -17.18
C LEU A 311 -9.76 10.92 -17.94
N ASP A 312 -10.43 10.65 -19.06
CA ASP A 312 -10.98 11.71 -19.89
C ASP A 312 -12.30 12.29 -19.35
N ARG A 313 -13.26 11.42 -18.99
CA ARG A 313 -14.59 11.86 -18.57
C ARG A 313 -14.60 12.37 -17.14
N VAL A 314 -13.89 11.72 -16.22
CA VAL A 314 -13.94 12.02 -14.78
C VAL A 314 -12.81 12.95 -14.36
N VAL A 315 -11.56 12.66 -14.74
CA VAL A 315 -10.40 13.42 -14.25
C VAL A 315 -10.24 14.74 -15.02
N ARG A 316 -10.31 14.68 -16.35
CA ARG A 316 -10.21 15.87 -17.21
C ARG A 316 -11.53 16.65 -17.23
N GLY A 317 -12.67 15.97 -17.14
CA GLY A 317 -14.00 16.59 -17.23
C GLY A 317 -14.38 16.90 -18.68
N SER A 318 -13.84 16.17 -19.65
CA SER A 318 -14.21 16.28 -21.07
C SER A 318 -15.66 15.90 -21.26
N ILE A 319 -16.30 16.39 -22.33
CA ILE A 319 -17.65 15.98 -22.75
C ILE A 319 -17.70 14.51 -23.21
N ALA A 320 -18.91 13.92 -23.31
CA ALA A 320 -19.10 12.53 -23.73
C ALA A 320 -18.57 12.28 -25.13
N ASP A 321 -18.69 13.28 -26.00
CA ASP A 321 -18.27 13.18 -27.39
C ASP A 321 -16.76 13.36 -27.59
N SER A 322 -15.94 13.29 -26.53
CA SER A 322 -14.50 13.42 -26.70
C SER A 322 -13.96 12.26 -27.58
N ARG A 323 -13.00 12.57 -28.45
CA ARG A 323 -12.40 11.55 -29.32
C ARG A 323 -11.81 10.38 -28.52
N LEU A 324 -11.11 10.66 -27.42
CA LEU A 324 -10.44 9.63 -26.63
C LEU A 324 -11.44 8.68 -25.96
N SER A 325 -12.47 9.21 -25.32
CA SER A 325 -13.49 8.39 -24.64
C SER A 325 -14.31 7.59 -25.64
N ARG A 326 -14.74 8.22 -26.74
CA ARG A 326 -15.49 7.55 -27.82
C ARG A 326 -14.72 6.40 -28.45
N THR A 327 -13.47 6.63 -28.90
CA THR A 327 -12.67 5.55 -29.51
C THR A 327 -12.37 4.43 -28.53
N SER A 328 -12.18 4.76 -27.25
CA SER A 328 -11.91 3.75 -26.22
C SER A 328 -13.14 2.88 -25.94
N ALA A 329 -14.33 3.49 -25.93
CA ALA A 329 -15.58 2.76 -25.72
C ALA A 329 -15.98 1.93 -26.94
N GLU A 330 -15.82 2.44 -28.17
CA GLU A 330 -16.06 1.67 -29.39
C GLU A 330 -15.24 0.37 -29.40
N GLU A 331 -13.95 0.44 -29.10
CA GLU A 331 -13.09 -0.75 -28.98
C GLU A 331 -13.56 -1.67 -27.83
N ALA A 332 -13.89 -1.11 -26.67
CA ALA A 332 -14.30 -1.89 -25.51
C ALA A 332 -15.66 -2.59 -25.71
N PHE A 333 -16.61 -1.99 -26.45
CA PHE A 333 -17.89 -2.62 -26.79
C PHE A 333 -17.72 -3.78 -27.77
N VAL A 334 -16.79 -3.68 -28.72
CA VAL A 334 -16.43 -4.82 -29.60
C VAL A 334 -15.87 -5.98 -28.77
N LEU A 335 -14.93 -5.69 -27.86
CA LEU A 335 -14.36 -6.70 -26.96
C LEU A 335 -15.41 -7.32 -26.03
N LEU A 336 -16.34 -6.52 -25.50
CA LEU A 336 -17.42 -7.00 -24.64
C LEU A 336 -18.36 -7.94 -25.40
N ARG A 337 -18.68 -7.61 -26.66
CA ARG A 337 -19.52 -8.44 -27.54
C ARG A 337 -18.89 -9.80 -27.82
N ASP A 338 -17.58 -9.80 -28.11
CA ASP A 338 -16.83 -11.03 -28.35
C ASP A 338 -16.71 -11.89 -27.09
N LEU A 339 -16.65 -11.26 -25.91
CA LEU A 339 -16.51 -11.95 -24.63
C LEU A 339 -17.85 -12.48 -24.09
N GLY A 340 -18.96 -11.78 -24.37
CA GLY A 340 -20.33 -12.17 -24.01
C GLY A 340 -20.71 -11.99 -22.54
N LEU A 341 -19.74 -11.82 -21.64
CA LEU A 341 -19.94 -11.55 -20.23
C LEU A 341 -18.74 -10.76 -19.67
N CYS A 342 -18.98 -9.90 -18.68
CA CYS A 342 -17.91 -9.21 -17.98
C CYS A 342 -18.26 -9.09 -16.49
N GLU A 343 -17.39 -9.64 -15.65
CA GLU A 343 -17.58 -9.71 -14.20
C GLU A 343 -16.89 -8.56 -13.44
N ARG A 344 -16.49 -7.50 -14.15
CA ARG A 344 -15.67 -6.41 -13.60
C ARG A 344 -16.49 -5.13 -13.45
N PRO A 345 -16.93 -4.77 -12.23
CA PRO A 345 -17.80 -3.63 -12.01
C PRO A 345 -17.23 -2.32 -12.57
N PHE A 346 -15.94 -2.06 -12.32
CA PHE A 346 -15.29 -0.84 -12.81
C PHE A 346 -15.37 -0.70 -14.33
N ILE A 347 -15.07 -1.76 -15.08
CA ILE A 347 -15.19 -1.76 -16.56
C ILE A 347 -16.62 -1.45 -16.97
N MET A 348 -17.59 -2.13 -16.35
CA MET A 348 -19.01 -2.00 -16.71
C MET A 348 -19.55 -0.61 -16.41
N VAL A 349 -19.16 0.01 -15.29
CA VAL A 349 -19.55 1.39 -14.95
C VAL A 349 -18.94 2.39 -15.94
N MET A 350 -17.67 2.23 -16.32
CA MET A 350 -17.02 3.13 -17.29
C MET A 350 -17.61 3.00 -18.69
N LEU A 351 -17.95 1.78 -19.12
CA LEU A 351 -18.67 1.54 -20.38
C LEU A 351 -20.08 2.13 -20.34
N ALA A 352 -20.82 1.93 -19.25
CA ALA A 352 -22.15 2.49 -19.07
C ALA A 352 -22.16 4.02 -19.14
N LEU A 353 -21.13 4.67 -18.60
CA LEU A 353 -20.95 6.12 -18.67
C LEU A 353 -20.88 6.64 -20.12
N GLN A 354 -20.43 5.81 -21.06
CA GLN A 354 -20.27 6.15 -22.48
C GLN A 354 -21.36 5.54 -23.39
N ALA A 355 -22.26 4.74 -22.84
CA ALA A 355 -23.32 4.07 -23.60
C ALA A 355 -24.44 5.06 -23.98
N GLU A 356 -24.31 5.68 -25.16
CA GLU A 356 -25.28 6.66 -25.68
C GLU A 356 -26.49 6.00 -26.37
N GLY A 357 -26.29 4.85 -27.03
CA GLY A 357 -27.33 4.14 -27.77
C GLY A 357 -27.94 2.96 -27.01
N ASP A 358 -29.20 2.64 -27.33
CA ASP A 358 -29.91 1.47 -26.77
C ASP A 358 -29.19 0.16 -27.04
N SER A 359 -28.51 0.02 -28.19
CA SER A 359 -27.71 -1.16 -28.53
C SER A 359 -26.60 -1.41 -27.51
N ASP A 360 -25.92 -0.36 -27.08
CA ASP A 360 -24.78 -0.44 -26.18
C ASP A 360 -25.25 -0.65 -24.74
N ARG A 361 -26.34 0.01 -24.34
CA ARG A 361 -27.00 -0.21 -23.05
C ARG A 361 -27.48 -1.66 -22.90
N LEU A 362 -28.11 -2.23 -23.94
CA LEU A 362 -28.52 -3.63 -23.96
C LEU A 362 -27.33 -4.59 -23.90
N LEU A 363 -26.23 -4.27 -24.59
CA LEU A 363 -25.01 -5.07 -24.53
C LEU A 363 -24.42 -5.09 -23.11
N VAL A 364 -24.38 -3.95 -22.44
CA VAL A 364 -23.90 -3.84 -21.04
C VAL A 364 -24.78 -4.66 -20.09
N LEU A 365 -26.11 -4.52 -20.18
CA LEU A 365 -27.03 -5.27 -19.31
C LEU A 365 -26.96 -6.78 -19.55
N SER A 366 -26.98 -7.22 -20.82
CA SER A 366 -26.91 -8.65 -21.16
C SER A 366 -25.61 -9.28 -20.68
N ALA A 367 -24.48 -8.58 -20.81
CA ALA A 367 -23.19 -9.06 -20.31
C ALA A 367 -23.13 -9.16 -18.77
N LEU A 368 -23.79 -8.23 -18.05
CA LEU A 368 -23.93 -8.29 -16.60
C LEU A 368 -24.83 -9.46 -16.16
N GLU A 369 -25.98 -9.63 -16.80
CA GLU A 369 -26.88 -10.74 -16.51
C GLU A 369 -26.21 -12.09 -16.72
N ASN A 370 -25.43 -12.24 -17.80
CA ASN A 370 -24.63 -13.44 -18.06
C ASN A 370 -23.59 -13.67 -16.96
N ALA A 371 -22.90 -12.62 -16.52
CA ALA A 371 -21.91 -12.70 -15.44
C ALA A 371 -22.54 -13.03 -14.07
N ILE A 372 -23.71 -12.47 -13.75
CA ILE A 372 -24.47 -12.77 -12.52
C ILE A 372 -24.91 -14.25 -12.52
N LYS A 373 -25.35 -14.77 -13.66
CA LYS A 373 -25.73 -16.19 -13.82
C LYS A 373 -24.53 -17.13 -13.63
N GLU A 374 -23.35 -16.77 -14.16
CA GLU A 374 -22.13 -17.58 -13.94
C GLU A 374 -21.63 -17.51 -12.49
N ARG A 375 -21.75 -16.35 -11.82
CA ARG A 375 -21.24 -16.12 -10.46
C ARG A 375 -22.24 -15.32 -9.60
N PRO A 376 -23.21 -16.00 -8.96
CA PRO A 376 -24.28 -15.35 -8.18
C PRO A 376 -23.80 -14.61 -6.93
N LEU A 377 -22.60 -14.93 -6.42
CA LEU A 377 -22.02 -14.31 -5.22
C LEU A 377 -21.28 -12.99 -5.52
N SER A 378 -21.25 -12.55 -6.78
CA SER A 378 -20.60 -11.30 -7.17
C SER A 378 -21.45 -10.08 -6.80
N ASN A 379 -20.82 -8.93 -6.57
CA ASN A 379 -21.49 -7.66 -6.29
C ASN A 379 -22.05 -6.96 -7.56
N LEU A 380 -22.23 -7.73 -8.63
CA LEU A 380 -22.69 -7.23 -9.92
C LEU A 380 -24.16 -6.78 -9.88
N ALA A 381 -24.97 -7.31 -8.97
CA ALA A 381 -26.35 -6.85 -8.77
C ALA A 381 -26.40 -5.36 -8.35
N SER A 382 -25.56 -4.97 -7.38
CA SER A 382 -25.43 -3.56 -6.99
C SER A 382 -24.89 -2.69 -8.14
N THR A 383 -24.02 -3.26 -8.96
CA THR A 383 -23.43 -2.58 -10.13
C THR A 383 -24.48 -2.31 -11.20
N GLU A 384 -25.38 -3.26 -11.45
CA GLU A 384 -26.49 -3.08 -12.38
C GLU A 384 -27.40 -1.92 -11.94
N HIS A 385 -27.72 -1.83 -10.65
CA HIS A 385 -28.50 -0.71 -10.11
C HIS A 385 -27.80 0.63 -10.32
N ILE A 386 -26.50 0.72 -10.03
CA ILE A 386 -25.69 1.92 -10.27
C ILE A 386 -25.73 2.32 -11.75
N ILE A 387 -25.56 1.37 -12.66
CA ILE A 387 -25.58 1.60 -14.11
C ILE A 387 -26.94 2.13 -14.57
N ARG A 388 -28.04 1.53 -14.09
CA ARG A 388 -29.39 2.04 -14.39
C ARG A 388 -29.60 3.46 -13.85
N SER A 389 -29.04 3.78 -12.68
CA SER A 389 -29.07 5.16 -12.15
C SER A 389 -28.25 6.13 -13.00
N ILE A 390 -27.11 5.71 -13.54
CA ILE A 390 -26.30 6.53 -14.46
C ILE A 390 -27.13 6.90 -15.69
N TRP A 391 -27.76 5.92 -16.33
CA TRP A 391 -28.60 6.17 -17.52
C TRP A 391 -29.82 7.01 -17.19
N ALA A 392 -30.48 6.77 -16.05
CA ALA A 392 -31.60 7.61 -15.61
C ALA A 392 -31.17 9.08 -15.44
N GLN A 393 -29.99 9.35 -14.87
CA GLN A 393 -29.48 10.72 -14.74
C GLN A 393 -29.12 11.34 -16.11
N GLN A 394 -28.52 10.56 -17.01
CA GLN A 394 -28.22 11.02 -18.37
C GLN A 394 -29.48 11.36 -19.16
N ASP A 395 -30.52 10.52 -19.07
CA ASP A 395 -31.79 10.69 -19.79
C ASP A 395 -32.58 11.90 -19.25
N LEU A 396 -32.50 12.16 -17.94
CA LEU A 396 -33.17 13.31 -17.31
C LEU A 396 -32.58 14.67 -17.70
N GLN A 397 -31.28 14.71 -18.01
CA GLN A 397 -30.57 15.98 -18.26
C GLN A 397 -30.55 16.41 -19.74
N GLY A 398 -31.03 15.56 -20.65
CA GLY A 398 -31.14 15.91 -22.08
C GLY A 398 -29.81 16.33 -22.70
N ASN A 399 -29.77 17.50 -23.36
CA ASN A 399 -28.55 18.02 -24.02
C ASN A 399 -27.60 18.79 -23.08
N GLU A 400 -27.96 19.00 -21.80
CA GLU A 400 -27.05 19.66 -20.86
C GLU A 400 -25.96 18.68 -20.41
N GLN A 401 -24.71 19.00 -20.76
CA GLN A 401 -23.60 18.07 -20.56
C GLN A 401 -23.21 18.00 -19.08
N THR A 402 -23.54 16.89 -18.42
CA THR A 402 -23.21 16.68 -17.01
C THR A 402 -21.72 16.45 -16.80
N ASP A 403 -21.18 17.08 -15.76
CA ASP A 403 -19.87 16.69 -15.25
C ASP A 403 -19.92 15.26 -14.72
N ALA A 404 -19.21 14.35 -15.39
CA ALA A 404 -19.25 12.92 -15.07
C ALA A 404 -18.74 12.64 -13.64
N SER A 405 -17.81 13.45 -13.13
CA SER A 405 -17.33 13.35 -11.76
C SER A 405 -18.43 13.67 -10.74
N ALA A 406 -19.12 14.80 -10.90
CA ALA A 406 -20.25 15.16 -10.06
C ALA A 406 -21.38 14.11 -10.10
N MET A 407 -21.70 13.61 -11.29
CA MET A 407 -22.73 12.57 -11.46
C MET A 407 -22.35 11.27 -10.74
N LEU A 408 -21.14 10.75 -10.98
CA LEU A 408 -20.67 9.53 -10.32
C LEU A 408 -20.60 9.68 -8.81
N ASN A 409 -20.11 10.82 -8.30
CA ASN A 409 -20.07 11.08 -6.86
C ASN A 409 -21.47 11.10 -6.24
N THR A 410 -22.44 11.73 -6.92
CA THR A 410 -23.83 11.80 -6.45
C THR A 410 -24.47 10.42 -6.40
N ILE A 411 -24.31 9.65 -7.48
CA ILE A 411 -24.87 8.29 -7.58
C ILE A 411 -24.20 7.39 -6.55
N ILE A 412 -22.86 7.30 -6.53
CA ILE A 412 -22.13 6.41 -5.61
C ILE A 412 -22.43 6.76 -4.15
N SER A 413 -22.57 8.04 -3.80
CA SER A 413 -22.91 8.46 -2.43
C SER A 413 -24.35 8.13 -2.02
N SER A 414 -25.23 7.81 -2.97
CA SER A 414 -26.62 7.40 -2.69
C SER A 414 -26.78 5.91 -2.39
N TYR A 415 -25.72 5.11 -2.58
CA TYR A 415 -25.71 3.68 -2.29
C TYR A 415 -24.92 3.37 -1.01
N ASP A 416 -25.46 2.49 -0.16
CA ASP A 416 -24.81 2.06 1.09
C ASP A 416 -23.48 1.32 0.86
N ILE A 417 -23.35 0.67 -0.31
CA ILE A 417 -22.17 -0.10 -0.71
C ILE A 417 -21.66 0.44 -2.05
N PRO A 418 -20.48 1.07 -2.10
CA PRO A 418 -19.89 1.49 -3.37
C PRO A 418 -19.53 0.27 -4.23
N PRO A 419 -19.49 0.40 -5.56
CA PRO A 419 -19.11 -0.70 -6.44
C PRO A 419 -17.67 -1.14 -6.12
N SER A 420 -17.40 -2.46 -6.10
CA SER A 420 -16.01 -2.92 -5.95
C SER A 420 -15.23 -2.56 -7.20
N PHE A 421 -14.00 -2.10 -7.02
CA PHE A 421 -13.09 -1.88 -8.14
C PHE A 421 -12.52 -3.21 -8.70
N THR A 422 -12.73 -4.32 -7.98
CA THR A 422 -12.29 -5.70 -8.29
C THR A 422 -13.36 -6.51 -9.00
#